data_AF-A0A3A8WM13-F1
#
_entry.id   AF-A0A3A8WM13-F1
#
_cell.length_a   1.000
_cell.length_b   1.000
_cell.length_c   1.000
_cell.angle_alpha   90.00
_cell.angle_beta   90.00
_cell.angle_gamma   90.00
#
_symmetry.space_group_name_H-M   'P 1'
#
loop_
_entity.id
_entity.type
_entity.pdbx_description
1 polymer ?
#
loop_
_entity_poly.entity_id
_entity_poly.type
_entity_poly.pdbx_seq_one_letter_code
_entity_poly.pdbx_strand_id
1 'polypeptide(L)'
;MKRRTTTLQLQQAVTNNLLQIISAEAYSKSTRKTTAIPTDTFKYSLDIICETVLASCIGWHYERDYKTNGYIAECSRMDGCAENIVTVHLRVNDSSNVEEIERILKIEEE
;
A
#
# COMPACT_ATOMS: atom_id res chain seq x y z
N MET A 1 -8.24 -13.10 4.52
CA MET A 1 -6.91 -13.62 4.12
C MET A 1 -6.18 -12.49 3.43
N LYS A 2 -5.00 -12.10 3.93
CA LYS A 2 -4.23 -10.98 3.36
C LYS A 2 -3.71 -11.38 1.98
N ARG A 3 -4.00 -10.55 0.98
CA ARG A 3 -3.55 -10.72 -0.41
C ARG A 3 -2.21 -10.03 -0.61
N ARG A 4 -1.50 -10.35 -1.69
CA ARG A 4 -0.20 -9.76 -2.01
C ARG A 4 -0.32 -8.79 -3.18
N THR A 5 0.34 -7.66 -3.07
CA THR A 5 0.53 -6.63 -4.11
C THR A 5 1.98 -6.15 -4.08
N THR A 6 2.40 -5.37 -5.06
CA THR A 6 3.69 -4.68 -5.10
C THR A 6 3.52 -3.17 -4.98
N THR A 7 4.62 -2.45 -4.71
CA THR A 7 4.62 -0.98 -4.75
C THR A 7 4.16 -0.46 -6.10
N LEU A 8 4.58 -1.10 -7.20
CA LEU A 8 4.16 -0.71 -8.56
C LEU A 8 2.64 -0.75 -8.73
N GLN A 9 2.01 -1.87 -8.37
CA GLN A 9 0.56 -2.04 -8.48
C GLN A 9 -0.22 -1.08 -7.55
N LEU A 10 0.30 -0.86 -6.35
CA LEU A 10 -0.27 0.09 -5.41
C LEU A 10 -0.24 1.52 -5.98
N GLN A 11 0.90 1.91 -6.56
CA GLN A 11 1.06 3.22 -7.20
C GLN A 11 0.14 3.38 -8.41
N GLN A 12 0.00 2.34 -9.25
CA GLN A 12 -0.94 2.35 -10.37
C GLN A 12 -2.39 2.55 -9.90
N ALA A 13 -2.82 1.88 -8.83
CA ALA A 13 -4.16 2.07 -8.28
C ALA A 13 -4.40 3.51 -7.78
N VAL A 14 -3.38 4.15 -7.20
CA VAL A 14 -3.45 5.55 -6.77
C VAL A 14 -3.45 6.51 -7.97
N THR A 15 -2.55 6.31 -8.94
CA THR A 15 -2.39 7.18 -10.11
C THR A 15 -3.57 7.08 -11.08
N ASN A 16 -4.20 5.92 -11.20
CA ASN A 16 -5.43 5.72 -11.97
C ASN A 16 -6.69 6.25 -11.25
N ASN A 17 -6.53 6.97 -10.13
CA ASN A 17 -7.61 7.49 -9.30
C ASN A 17 -8.61 6.40 -8.86
N LEU A 18 -8.14 5.18 -8.63
CA LEU A 18 -8.99 4.11 -8.10
C LEU A 18 -9.00 4.12 -6.57
N LEU A 19 -7.84 4.43 -5.99
CA LEU A 19 -7.64 4.51 -4.55
C LEU A 19 -7.06 5.87 -4.16
N GLN A 20 -7.58 6.42 -3.08
CA GLN A 20 -7.06 7.63 -2.45
C GLN A 20 -6.32 7.27 -1.16
N ILE A 21 -5.12 7.81 -0.96
CA ILE A 21 -4.37 7.68 0.29
C ILE A 21 -5.04 8.56 1.35
N ILE A 22 -5.50 7.96 2.44
CA ILE A 22 -6.12 8.65 3.57
C ILE A 22 -5.11 8.95 4.67
N SER A 23 -4.26 7.97 4.97
CA SER A 23 -3.18 8.12 5.93
C SER A 23 -2.09 7.08 5.69
N ALA A 24 -0.88 7.39 6.13
CA ALA A 24 0.24 6.47 6.14
C ALA A 24 0.99 6.58 7.47
N GLU A 25 1.58 5.48 7.91
CA GLU A 25 2.35 5.41 9.15
C GLU A 25 3.50 4.42 9.04
N ALA A 26 4.56 4.69 9.80
CA ALA A 26 5.67 3.76 10.00
C ALA A 26 5.71 3.33 11.47
N TYR A 27 5.65 2.02 11.70
CA TYR A 27 5.87 1.41 13.00
C TYR A 27 7.29 0.85 13.08
N SER A 28 8.08 1.32 14.04
CA SER A 28 9.40 0.77 14.35
C SER A 28 9.26 -0.41 15.30
N LYS A 29 9.80 -1.58 14.90
CA LYS A 29 9.73 -2.81 15.70
C LYS A 29 10.59 -2.71 16.96
N SER A 30 11.77 -2.10 16.87
CA SER A 30 12.67 -1.94 18.01
C SER A 30 12.11 -1.01 19.08
N THR A 31 11.60 0.16 18.68
CA THR A 31 11.11 1.18 19.61
C THR A 31 9.64 1.02 19.97
N ARG A 32 8.89 0.22 19.20
CA ARG A 32 7.43 0.05 19.29
C ARG A 32 6.66 1.37 19.15
N LYS A 33 7.23 2.32 18.43
CA LYS A 33 6.61 3.62 18.15
C LYS A 33 6.05 3.66 16.74
N THR A 34 4.88 4.25 16.61
CA THR A 34 4.26 4.58 15.33
C THR A 34 4.43 6.06 15.06
N THR A 35 4.91 6.40 13.87
CA THR A 35 5.07 7.76 13.39
C THR A 35 4.16 7.95 12.17
N ALA A 36 3.32 8.98 12.21
CA ALA A 36 2.51 9.34 11.06
C ALA A 36 3.40 9.88 9.93
N ILE A 37 3.10 9.47 8.70
CA ILE A 37 3.74 9.95 7.49
C ILE A 37 2.73 10.87 6.77
N PRO A 38 3.08 12.12 6.44
CA PRO A 38 2.21 12.97 5.64
C PRO A 38 1.87 12.29 4.31
N THR A 39 0.61 12.37 3.88
CA THR A 39 0.11 11.68 2.68
C THR A 39 0.88 12.07 1.42
N ASP A 40 1.22 13.35 1.29
CA ASP A 40 1.98 13.87 0.14
C ASP A 40 3.41 13.33 0.14
N THR A 41 4.04 13.23 1.32
CA THR A 41 5.38 12.64 1.47
C THR A 41 5.36 11.15 1.12
N PHE A 42 4.34 10.42 1.58
CA PHE A 42 4.18 9.01 1.23
C PHE A 42 3.98 8.84 -0.29
N LYS A 43 3.09 9.61 -0.90
CA LYS A 43 2.84 9.57 -2.35
C LYS A 43 4.11 9.89 -3.14
N TYR A 44 4.82 10.96 -2.79
CA TYR A 44 6.08 11.32 -3.42
C TYR A 44 7.11 10.19 -3.33
N SER A 45 7.24 9.57 -2.16
CA SER A 45 8.15 8.43 -1.96
C SER A 45 7.73 7.22 -2.81
N LEU A 46 6.44 6.96 -2.91
CA LEU A 46 5.87 5.89 -3.73
C LEU A 46 6.21 6.10 -5.21
N ASP A 47 6.01 7.31 -5.72
CA ASP A 47 6.30 7.67 -7.11
C ASP A 47 7.80 7.54 -7.42
N ILE A 48 8.69 8.02 -6.53
CA ILE A 48 10.15 7.83 -6.68
C ILE A 48 10.53 6.36 -6.76
N ILE A 49 9.99 5.53 -5.86
CA ILE A 49 10.31 4.09 -5.86
C ILE A 49 9.89 3.46 -7.19
N CYS A 50 8.74 3.88 -7.73
CA CYS A 50 8.22 3.44 -9.02
C CYS A 50 9.07 3.86 -10.23
N GLU A 51 9.91 4.88 -10.11
CA GLU A 51 10.92 5.24 -11.12
C GLU A 51 12.15 4.32 -11.09
N THR A 52 12.27 3.45 -10.07
CA THR A 52 13.38 2.50 -9.93
C THR A 52 12.98 1.08 -10.33
N VAL A 53 13.99 0.24 -10.60
CA VAL A 53 13.79 -1.21 -10.85
C VAL A 53 13.26 -1.97 -9.62
N LEU A 54 13.24 -1.36 -8.43
CA LEU A 54 12.84 -2.00 -7.18
C LEU A 54 11.32 -1.99 -6.95
N ALA A 55 10.56 -1.26 -7.77
CA ALA A 55 9.12 -1.06 -7.58
C ALA A 55 8.32 -2.37 -7.53
N SER A 56 8.70 -3.36 -8.34
CA SER A 56 8.09 -4.69 -8.36
C SER A 56 8.68 -5.63 -7.30
N CYS A 57 9.85 -5.31 -6.72
CA CYS A 57 10.50 -6.12 -5.70
C CYS A 57 9.91 -5.90 -4.30
N ILE A 58 9.32 -4.72 -4.05
CA ILE A 58 8.76 -4.38 -2.75
C ILE A 58 7.32 -4.90 -2.66
N GLY A 59 7.16 -5.98 -1.90
CA GLY A 59 5.88 -6.63 -1.65
C GLY A 59 5.11 -6.06 -0.47
N TRP A 60 3.79 -6.01 -0.63
CA TRP A 60 2.83 -5.55 0.37
C TRP A 60 1.81 -6.66 0.63
N HIS A 61 1.30 -6.69 1.86
CA HIS A 61 0.12 -7.45 2.20
C HIS A 61 -1.05 -6.50 2.33
N TYR A 62 -2.13 -6.75 1.61
CA TYR A 62 -3.30 -5.89 1.67
C TYR A 62 -4.57 -6.66 2.01
N GLU A 63 -5.52 -5.97 2.62
CA GLU A 63 -6.86 -6.47 2.88
C GLU A 63 -7.89 -5.36 2.74
N ARG A 64 -9.13 -5.77 2.48
CA ARG A 64 -10.25 -4.84 2.38
C ARG A 64 -10.70 -4.44 3.78
N ASP A 65 -10.83 -3.14 4.00
CA ASP A 65 -11.46 -2.58 5.20
C ASP A 65 -12.91 -2.21 4.89
N TYR A 66 -13.83 -3.07 5.30
CA TYR A 66 -15.27 -2.86 5.11
C TYR A 66 -15.83 -1.71 5.94
N LYS A 67 -15.14 -1.26 7.01
CA LYS A 67 -15.61 -0.16 7.85
C LYS A 67 -15.42 1.19 7.16
N THR A 68 -14.30 1.35 6.47
CA THR A 68 -13.95 2.59 5.75
C THR A 68 -14.24 2.53 4.26
N ASN A 69 -14.81 1.41 3.79
CA ASN A 69 -14.98 1.06 2.37
C ASN A 69 -13.68 1.28 1.58
N GLY A 70 -12.62 0.67 2.08
CA GLY A 70 -11.26 0.94 1.64
C GLY A 70 -10.37 -0.28 1.70
N TYR A 71 -9.07 -0.02 1.71
CA TYR A 71 -8.03 -1.03 1.81
C TYR A 71 -6.99 -0.62 2.83
N ILE A 72 -6.41 -1.60 3.50
CA ILE A 72 -5.22 -1.42 4.34
C ILE A 72 -4.12 -2.24 3.68
N ALA A 73 -2.99 -1.59 3.37
CA ALA A 73 -1.81 -2.26 2.83
C ALA A 73 -0.62 -2.07 3.77
N GLU A 74 0.10 -3.15 4.00
CA GLU A 74 1.23 -3.21 4.94
C GLU A 74 2.47 -3.80 4.27
N CYS A 75 3.55 -3.03 4.27
CA CYS A 75 4.88 -3.48 3.84
C CYS A 75 5.66 -4.01 5.05
N SER A 76 6.43 -5.08 4.85
CA SER A 76 7.42 -5.58 5.83
C SER A 76 6.89 -6.11 7.17
N ARG A 77 5.57 -6.21 7.36
CA ARG A 77 4.97 -6.79 8.59
C ARG A 77 5.43 -8.23 8.84
N MET A 78 5.51 -9.03 7.78
CA MET A 78 5.89 -10.45 7.84
C MET A 78 7.40 -10.67 7.72
N ASP A 79 8.18 -9.62 7.45
CA ASP A 79 9.62 -9.71 7.29
C ASP A 79 10.31 -9.58 8.66
N GLY A 80 10.99 -10.63 9.13
CA GLY A 80 11.72 -10.60 10.40
C GLY A 80 12.95 -9.71 10.41
N CYS A 81 13.51 -9.39 9.24
CA CYS A 81 14.73 -8.59 9.08
C CYS A 81 14.45 -7.09 8.95
N ALA A 82 13.23 -6.71 8.55
CA ALA A 82 12.87 -5.31 8.39
C ALA A 82 12.62 -4.62 9.74
N GLU A 83 13.26 -3.48 9.98
CA GLU A 83 13.06 -2.69 11.21
C GLU A 83 11.69 -2.01 11.26
N ASN A 84 11.20 -1.50 10.12
CA ASN A 84 9.96 -0.75 10.04
C ASN A 84 8.87 -1.54 9.33
N ILE A 85 7.62 -1.36 9.78
CA ILE A 85 6.40 -1.75 9.07
C ILE A 85 5.76 -0.46 8.56
N VAL A 86 5.50 -0.38 7.27
CA VAL A 86 4.77 0.76 6.70
C VAL A 86 3.33 0.33 6.45
N THR A 87 2.38 1.05 7.02
CA THR A 87 0.95 0.84 6.82
C THR A 87 0.37 2.03 6.07
N VAL A 88 -0.43 1.77 5.05
CA VAL A 88 -1.21 2.79 4.34
C VAL A 88 -2.70 2.44 4.36
N HIS A 89 -3.51 3.44 4.69
CA HIS A 89 -4.96 3.35 4.64
C HIS A 89 -5.45 4.05 3.37
N LEU A 90 -6.25 3.32 2.61
CA LEU A 90 -6.70 3.70 1.28
C LEU A 90 -8.23 3.71 1.27
N ARG A 91 -8.83 4.66 0.57
CA ARG A 91 -10.27 4.72 0.31
C ARG A 91 -10.54 4.44 -1.16
N VAL A 92 -11.62 3.73 -1.45
CA VAL A 92 -12.12 3.57 -2.81
C VAL A 92 -12.75 4.88 -3.27
N ASN A 93 -12.34 5.39 -4.43
CA ASN A 93 -12.98 6.58 -5.02
C ASN A 93 -14.40 6.24 -5.50
N ASP A 94 -15.33 7.21 -5.43
CA ASP A 94 -16.76 6.99 -5.63
C ASP A 94 -17.12 6.41 -7.02
N SER A 95 -16.31 6.69 -8.04
CA SER A 95 -16.51 6.20 -9.42
C SER A 95 -15.82 4.87 -9.72
N SER A 96 -15.10 4.29 -8.76
CA SER A 96 -14.19 3.17 -9.02
C SER A 96 -14.85 1.81 -8.81
N ASN A 97 -14.59 0.89 -9.73
CA ASN A 97 -15.07 -0.49 -9.62
C ASN A 97 -14.10 -1.31 -8.74
N VAL A 98 -14.64 -1.97 -7.73
CA VAL A 98 -13.93 -2.91 -6.86
C VAL A 98 -13.20 -3.99 -7.67
N GLU A 99 -13.83 -4.54 -8.70
CA GLU A 99 -13.24 -5.63 -9.49
C GLU A 99 -11.99 -5.15 -10.24
N GLU A 100 -12.02 -3.91 -10.72
CA GLU A 100 -10.87 -3.28 -11.37
C GLU A 100 -9.73 -3.02 -10.39
N ILE A 101 -10.06 -2.56 -9.17
CA ILE A 101 -9.08 -2.38 -8.10
C ILE A 101 -8.40 -3.70 -7.76
N GLU A 102 -9.19 -4.77 -7.56
CA GLU A 102 -8.64 -6.08 -7.23
C GLU A 102 -7.79 -6.65 -8.37
N ARG A 103 -8.16 -6.40 -9.63
CA ARG A 103 -7.36 -6.80 -10.80
C ARG A 103 -5.99 -6.10 -10.81
N ILE A 104 -5.95 -4.80 -10.50
CA ILE A 104 -4.70 -4.02 -10.51
C ILE A 104 -3.81 -4.38 -9.32
N LEU A 105 -4.39 -4.55 -8.13
CA LEU A 105 -3.62 -4.88 -6.92
C LEU A 105 -3.11 -6.32 -6.91
N LYS A 106 -3.76 -7.25 -7.61
CA LYS A 106 -3.37 -8.65 -7.56
C LYS A 106 -2.08 -8.86 -8.36
N ILE A 107 -1.11 -9.53 -7.74
CA ILE A 107 0.00 -10.16 -8.47
C ILE A 107 -0.55 -11.36 -9.22
N GLU A 108 -0.38 -11.40 -10.54
CA GLU A 108 -0.61 -12.61 -11.32
C GLU A 108 0.45 -13.63 -10.89
N GLU A 109 -0.01 -14.68 -10.19
CA GLU A 109 0.83 -15.84 -9.90
C GLU A 109 0.78 -16.73 -11.15
N GLU A 110 1.92 -16.90 -11.83
CA GLU A 110 2.10 -17.93 -12.88
C GLU A 110 1.94 -19.35 -12.33
#